data_AF-A0A929BBA9-F1
#
_entry.id   AF-A0A929BBA9-F1
#
_cell.length_a   1.000
_cell.length_b   1.000
_cell.length_c   1.000
_cell.angle_alpha   90.00
_cell.angle_beta   90.00
_cell.angle_gamma   90.00
#
_symmetry.space_group_name_H-M   'P 1'
#
loop_
_entity.id
_entity.type
_entity.pdbx_description
1 polymer ?
#
loop_
_entity_poly.entity_id
_entity_poly.type
_entity_poly.pdbx_seq_one_letter_code
_entity_poly.pdbx_strand_id
1 'polypeptide(L)'
;MPARTSTSSALATGFAGAVLLTGTAVLAVLHAGCDDPGAFLPRDGAVELVGGCLRSDDLPVVPGESGPAELPDGSDPAVQR
;
A
#
# COMPACT_ATOMS: atom_id res chain seq x y z
N MET A 1 28.03 38.63 6.56
CA MET A 1 26.63 39.11 6.47
C MET A 1 25.71 37.90 6.59
N PRO A 2 24.99 37.71 7.71
CA PRO A 2 24.04 36.60 7.82
C PRO A 2 22.85 36.86 6.91
N ALA A 3 22.64 35.99 5.92
CA ALA A 3 21.44 36.02 5.10
C ALA A 3 20.24 35.78 6.02
N ARG A 4 19.39 36.79 6.15
CA ARG A 4 18.09 36.65 6.81
C ARG A 4 17.27 35.73 5.92
N THR A 5 17.33 34.43 6.16
CA THR A 5 16.48 33.44 5.49
C THR A 5 15.05 33.86 5.77
N SER A 6 14.40 34.38 4.74
CA SER A 6 13.03 34.83 4.84
C SER A 6 12.17 33.61 5.14
N THR A 7 11.52 33.58 6.30
CA THR A 7 10.70 32.42 6.72
C THR A 7 9.65 32.05 5.66
N SER A 8 9.25 33.03 4.84
CA SER A 8 8.40 32.84 3.67
C SER A 8 8.99 31.94 2.59
N SER A 9 10.31 31.99 2.33
CA SER A 9 10.94 31.08 1.35
C SER A 9 10.99 29.65 1.87
N ALA A 10 11.25 29.46 3.17
CA ALA A 10 11.22 28.14 3.79
C ALA A 10 9.82 27.51 3.74
N LEU A 11 8.78 28.29 4.02
CA LEU A 11 7.39 27.87 3.90
C LEU A 11 7.05 27.46 2.45
N ALA A 12 7.43 28.28 1.46
CA ALA A 12 7.16 27.98 0.06
C ALA A 12 7.82 26.66 -0.38
N THR A 13 9.08 26.42 0.01
CA THR A 13 9.77 25.15 -0.29
C THR A 13 9.11 23.96 0.41
N GLY A 14 8.70 24.11 1.67
CA GLY A 14 8.00 23.06 2.41
C GLY A 14 6.66 22.69 1.77
N PHE A 15 5.85 23.69 1.42
CA PHE A 15 4.57 23.47 0.73
C PHE A 15 4.77 22.80 -0.64
N ALA A 16 5.74 23.26 -1.43
CA ALA A 16 6.05 22.63 -2.70
C ALA A 16 6.43 21.15 -2.53
N GLY A 17 7.27 20.85 -1.54
CA GLY A 17 7.62 19.46 -1.19
C GLY A 17 6.43 18.62 -0.76
N ALA A 18 5.54 19.16 0.07
CA ALA A 18 4.33 18.46 0.52
C ALA A 18 3.38 18.13 -0.65
N VAL A 19 3.16 19.09 -1.56
CA VAL A 19 2.34 18.88 -2.76
C VAL A 19 2.96 17.83 -3.66
N LEU A 20 4.28 17.87 -3.88
CA LEU A 20 5.00 16.86 -4.64
C LEU A 20 4.83 15.47 -4.04
N LEU A 21 5.09 15.32 -2.73
CA LEU A 21 4.95 14.03 -2.03
C LEU A 21 3.52 13.49 -2.11
N THR A 22 2.53 14.35 -1.88
CA THR A 22 1.11 13.98 -1.97
C THR A 22 0.73 13.55 -3.39
N GLY A 23 1.16 14.32 -4.39
CA GLY A 23 0.95 13.99 -5.80
C GLY A 23 1.60 12.66 -6.19
N THR A 24 2.82 12.40 -5.72
CA THR A 24 3.50 11.11 -5.95
C THR A 24 2.78 9.94 -5.29
N ALA A 25 2.24 10.11 -4.08
CA ALA A 25 1.49 9.06 -3.41
C ALA A 25 0.20 8.71 -4.18
N VAL A 26 -0.54 9.72 -4.64
CA VAL A 26 -1.74 9.51 -5.47
C VAL A 26 -1.39 8.83 -6.79
N LEU A 27 -0.35 9.30 -7.49
CA LEU A 27 0.11 8.67 -8.74
C LEU A 27 0.54 7.23 -8.53
N ALA A 28 1.24 6.94 -7.42
CA ALA A 28 1.63 5.58 -7.07
C ALA A 28 0.40 4.69 -6.83
N VAL A 29 -0.65 5.18 -6.16
CA VAL A 29 -1.91 4.41 -6.01
C VAL A 29 -2.58 4.18 -7.37
N LEU A 30 -2.60 5.19 -8.24
CA LEU A 30 -3.19 5.07 -9.58
C LEU A 30 -2.42 4.08 -10.47
N HIS A 31 -1.09 4.07 -10.37
CA HIS A 31 -0.20 3.16 -11.12
C HIS A 31 0.03 1.81 -10.44
N ALA A 32 -0.30 1.71 -9.15
CA ALA A 32 -0.47 0.43 -8.46
C ALA A 32 -1.77 -0.26 -8.88
N GLY A 33 -2.62 0.42 -9.68
CA GLY A 33 -3.68 -0.21 -10.44
C GLY A 33 -3.10 -1.36 -11.25
N CYS A 34 -3.62 -2.55 -11.02
CA CYS A 34 -3.05 -3.74 -11.61
C CYS A 34 -3.36 -3.78 -13.10
N ASP A 35 -2.34 -3.52 -13.92
CA ASP A 35 -2.40 -3.69 -15.37
C ASP A 35 -2.55 -5.17 -15.78
N ASP A 36 -2.27 -6.09 -14.85
CA ASP A 36 -2.50 -7.51 -15.04
C ASP A 36 -3.82 -7.93 -14.34
N PRO A 37 -4.85 -8.34 -15.09
CA PRO A 37 -6.07 -8.90 -14.52
C PRO A 37 -5.88 -10.34 -14.01
N GLY A 38 -4.74 -10.98 -14.29
CA GLY A 38 -4.50 -12.38 -13.96
C GLY A 38 -5.32 -13.34 -14.83
N ALA A 39 -5.24 -14.65 -14.53
CA ALA A 39 -5.99 -15.68 -15.24
C ALA A 39 -6.58 -16.72 -14.27
N PHE A 40 -7.84 -17.09 -14.49
CA PHE A 40 -8.48 -18.19 -13.77
C PHE A 40 -8.07 -19.52 -14.39
N LEU A 41 -7.35 -20.36 -13.64
CA LEU A 41 -6.92 -21.68 -14.06
C LEU A 41 -7.64 -22.76 -13.25
N PRO A 42 -8.12 -23.84 -13.88
CA PRO A 42 -8.69 -24.97 -13.16
C PRO A 42 -7.60 -25.72 -12.38
N ARG A 43 -7.80 -25.90 -11.07
CA ARG A 43 -6.92 -26.62 -10.13
C ARG A 43 -7.78 -27.40 -9.13
N ASP A 44 -7.56 -28.72 -9.05
CA ASP A 44 -8.17 -29.60 -8.03
C ASP A 44 -9.70 -29.46 -7.88
N GLY A 45 -10.42 -29.27 -8.99
CA GLY A 45 -11.89 -29.13 -8.99
C GLY A 45 -12.40 -27.72 -8.64
N ALA A 46 -11.52 -26.75 -8.46
CA ALA A 46 -11.82 -25.34 -8.30
C ALA A 46 -11.14 -24.50 -9.40
N VAL A 47 -11.47 -23.20 -9.46
CA VAL A 47 -10.73 -22.22 -10.25
C VAL A 47 -9.85 -21.40 -9.33
N GLU A 48 -8.56 -21.34 -9.65
CA GLU A 48 -7.57 -20.55 -8.93
C GLU A 48 -7.23 -19.32 -9.78
N LEU A 49 -7.29 -18.13 -9.19
CA LEU A 49 -6.77 -16.94 -9.84
C LEU A 49 -5.24 -16.94 -9.71
N VAL A 50 -4.55 -17.05 -10.83
CA VAL A 50 -3.10 -17.03 -10.91
C VAL A 50 -2.65 -15.71 -11.53
N GLY A 51 -1.76 -15.00 -10.83
CA GLY A 51 -1.38 -13.64 -11.23
C GLY A 51 -2.48 -12.63 -10.95
N GLY A 52 -2.35 -11.45 -11.57
CA GLY A 52 -3.21 -10.30 -11.34
C GLY A 52 -3.19 -9.73 -9.92
N CYS A 53 -3.64 -8.49 -9.77
CA CYS A 53 -3.96 -7.94 -8.44
C CYS A 53 -5.47 -7.87 -8.32
N LEU A 54 -5.98 -8.48 -7.26
CA LEU A 54 -7.34 -8.25 -6.82
C LEU A 54 -7.46 -6.83 -6.27
N ARG A 55 -8.54 -6.15 -6.66
CA ARG A 55 -8.98 -4.94 -5.98
C ARG A 55 -9.54 -5.34 -4.61
N SER A 56 -9.30 -4.54 -3.57
CA SER A 56 -9.88 -4.84 -2.25
C SER A 56 -11.40 -4.95 -2.27
N ASP A 57 -12.07 -4.25 -3.18
CA ASP A 57 -13.53 -4.31 -3.36
C ASP A 57 -14.01 -5.63 -3.99
N ASP A 58 -13.12 -6.36 -4.67
CA ASP A 58 -13.42 -7.66 -5.30
C ASP A 58 -13.17 -8.83 -4.35
N LEU A 59 -12.56 -8.58 -3.18
CA LEU A 59 -12.37 -9.60 -2.17
C LEU A 59 -13.70 -9.90 -1.49
N PRO A 60 -14.13 -11.18 -1.44
CA PRO A 60 -15.33 -11.54 -0.68
C PRO A 60 -15.10 -11.18 0.79
N VAL A 61 -15.97 -10.33 1.35
CA VAL A 61 -16.00 -10.09 2.80
C VAL A 61 -16.41 -11.39 3.45
N VAL A 62 -15.46 -12.06 4.10
CA VAL A 62 -15.74 -13.22 4.94
C VAL A 62 -16.51 -12.70 6.16
N PRO A 63 -17.81 -13.02 6.32
CA PRO A 63 -18.55 -12.56 7.48
C PRO A 63 -18.07 -13.36 8.70
N GLY A 64 -17.09 -12.85 9.45
CA GLY A 64 -16.61 -13.56 10.64
C GLY A 64 -15.28 -13.15 11.26
N GLU A 65 -14.45 -12.34 10.62
CA GLU A 65 -13.10 -12.01 11.15
C GLU A 65 -12.99 -10.54 11.54
N SER A 66 -13.90 -10.08 12.40
CA SER A 66 -13.75 -8.83 13.15
C SER A 66 -13.05 -9.11 14.48
N GLY A 67 -11.81 -9.56 14.42
CA GLY A 67 -10.90 -9.61 15.55
C GLY A 67 -9.55 -9.07 15.09
N PRO A 68 -8.83 -8.26 15.87
CA PRO A 68 -7.45 -7.91 15.53
C PRO A 68 -6.71 -9.20 15.23
N ALA A 69 -6.15 -9.32 14.02
CA ALA A 69 -5.19 -10.37 13.75
C ALA A 69 -4.07 -10.16 14.77
N GLU A 70 -4.01 -11.02 15.79
CA GLU A 70 -2.89 -11.09 16.70
C GLU A 70 -1.71 -11.54 15.83
N LEU A 71 -1.00 -10.56 15.28
CA LEU A 71 0.28 -10.77 14.62
C LEU A 71 1.15 -11.51 15.65
N PRO A 72 1.73 -12.67 15.31
CA PRO A 72 2.63 -13.36 16.23
C PRO A 72 3.72 -12.38 16.63
N ASP A 73 3.81 -12.10 17.93
CA ASP A 73 4.84 -11.25 18.51
C ASP A 73 6.21 -11.82 18.08
N GLY A 74 6.91 -11.08 17.22
CA GLY A 74 8.22 -11.45 16.67
C GLY A 74 9.34 -11.58 17.71
N SER A 75 8.98 -11.51 19.00
CA SER A 75 9.83 -11.79 20.15
C SER A 75 9.96 -13.31 20.44
N ASP A 76 9.25 -14.19 19.74
CA ASP A 76 9.41 -15.64 19.89
C ASP A 76 10.71 -16.14 19.22
N PRO A 77 11.74 -16.59 19.98
CA PRO A 77 12.99 -17.10 19.42
C PRO A 77 12.81 -18.40 18.62
N ALA A 78 11.66 -19.07 18.69
CA ALA A 78 11.36 -20.25 17.88
C ALA A 78 11.05 -19.90 16.41
N VAL A 79 10.65 -18.66 16.12
CA VAL A 79 10.33 -18.19 14.76
C VAL A 79 11.59 -17.74 13.99
N GLN A 80 12.71 -17.51 14.70
CA GLN A 80 13.97 -17.00 14.13
C GLN A 80 15.03 -18.10 13.90
N ARG A 81 14.65 -19.38 13.85
CA ARG A 81 15.55 -20.53 13.67
C ARG A 81 15.38 -21.21 12.32
#